data_AF-A0A4V2K4A8-F1
#
_entry.id   AF-A0A4V2K4A8-F1
#
_cell.length_a   1.000
_cell.length_b   1.000
_cell.length_c   1.000
_cell.angle_alpha   90.00
_cell.angle_beta   90.00
_cell.angle_gamma   90.00
#
_symmetry.space_group_name_H-M   'P 1'
#
loop_
_entity.id
_entity.type
_entity.pdbx_description
1 polymer ?
#
loop_
_entity_poly.entity_id
_entity_poly.type
_entity_poly.pdbx_seq_one_letter_code
_entity_poly.pdbx_strand_id
1 'polypeptide(L)'
;MDTFSFSESVAVRFPFSGVCDWCKESAQESRGGKLKKCTGCSVVRYCGKECQVAAWPTHKYMCRLKSKDDAAQLGYPSAASIASALRYWATIHMWSLRTITETNAHGRAGVDWYLKNQHAMVFVLSPRNPDAADPDNPAKAFQLEEGGMVRKDDRDFLRSQWDLIEKTCKTLTDSMRAKLATEAERQAFAVFLPAAFHFKTTGLVSFHQYPIYRLREHGAGPSYEHAHNEENCHCRLLDDIAQMCVESINCGVVLRARGGDDNQPLPNVCFHSRTKKSWECRRLNWEWDKVGVHAPSHFRSGLYPAEIYRRYHQLLPHRTYK
;
A
#
# COMPACT_ATOMS: atom_id res chain seq x y z
N MET A 1 13.13 -1.06 28.17
CA MET A 1 13.06 -0.32 26.89
C MET A 1 13.53 -1.32 25.86
N ASP A 2 12.62 -2.20 25.44
CA ASP A 2 13.02 -3.42 24.76
C ASP A 2 12.89 -3.20 23.27
N THR A 3 14.04 -3.10 22.64
CA THR A 3 14.25 -3.00 21.20
C THR A 3 13.90 -4.34 20.57
N PHE A 4 12.64 -4.50 20.16
CA PHE A 4 12.18 -5.69 19.45
C PHE A 4 13.01 -5.84 18.16
N SER A 5 13.76 -6.93 18.05
CA SER A 5 14.64 -7.22 16.92
C SER A 5 13.79 -7.65 15.72
N PHE A 6 14.12 -7.11 14.53
CA PHE A 6 13.48 -7.49 13.26
C PHE A 6 13.49 -9.01 12.99
N SER A 7 14.45 -9.75 13.61
CA SER A 7 14.57 -11.22 13.55
C SER A 7 13.39 -11.98 14.16
N GLU A 8 12.51 -11.31 14.92
CA GLU A 8 11.37 -11.95 15.60
C GLU A 8 10.02 -11.73 14.88
N SER A 9 10.04 -11.12 13.68
CA SER A 9 8.82 -10.72 12.96
C SER A 9 8.07 -11.93 12.35
N VAL A 10 6.78 -12.08 12.69
CA VAL A 10 5.89 -13.13 12.14
C VAL A 10 5.05 -12.56 10.99
N ALA A 11 5.14 -13.23 9.83
CA ALA A 11 4.35 -12.90 8.65
C ALA A 11 2.86 -13.24 8.80
N VAL A 12 2.00 -12.26 8.60
CA VAL A 12 0.57 -12.24 8.89
C VAL A 12 -0.19 -11.68 7.69
N ARG A 13 -0.53 -12.55 6.74
CA ARG A 13 -1.30 -12.19 5.54
C ARG A 13 -2.69 -11.64 5.92
N PHE A 14 -3.04 -10.45 5.45
CA PHE A 14 -4.44 -10.01 5.44
C PHE A 14 -5.11 -10.31 4.08
N PRO A 15 -6.25 -11.00 4.08
CA PRO A 15 -6.98 -11.38 2.88
C PRO A 15 -7.79 -10.24 2.28
N PHE A 16 -7.95 -10.26 0.96
CA PHE A 16 -8.99 -9.52 0.24
C PHE A 16 -10.39 -9.93 0.73
N SER A 17 -11.24 -8.95 1.01
CA SER A 17 -12.61 -9.22 1.44
C SER A 17 -13.46 -9.75 0.27
N GLY A 18 -14.17 -10.85 0.49
CA GLY A 18 -15.14 -11.38 -0.48
C GLY A 18 -14.59 -12.38 -1.50
N VAL A 19 -13.29 -12.70 -1.43
CA VAL A 19 -12.64 -13.72 -2.26
C VAL A 19 -11.97 -14.80 -1.40
N CYS A 20 -11.72 -15.96 -2.00
CA CYS A 20 -10.99 -17.05 -1.39
C CYS A 20 -9.53 -16.65 -1.18
N ASP A 21 -9.00 -16.84 0.02
CA ASP A 21 -7.62 -16.50 0.36
C ASP A 21 -6.58 -17.41 -0.34
N TRP A 22 -6.99 -18.57 -0.86
CA TRP A 22 -6.14 -19.44 -1.68
C TRP A 22 -6.28 -19.17 -3.19
N CYS A 23 -7.42 -19.54 -3.78
CA CYS A 23 -7.64 -19.50 -5.24
C CYS A 23 -8.05 -18.13 -5.77
N LYS A 24 -8.30 -17.15 -4.90
CA LYS A 24 -8.71 -15.77 -5.24
C LYS A 24 -10.06 -15.62 -5.97
N GLU A 25 -10.80 -16.71 -6.17
CA GLU A 25 -12.19 -16.67 -6.67
C GLU A 25 -13.11 -15.96 -5.69
N SER A 26 -14.06 -15.19 -6.22
CA SER A 26 -15.14 -14.59 -5.45
C SER A 26 -16.16 -15.64 -4.99
N ALA A 27 -17.03 -15.25 -4.06
CA ALA A 27 -18.13 -16.11 -3.63
C ALA A 27 -19.02 -16.55 -4.81
N GLN A 28 -19.20 -15.70 -5.83
CA GLN A 28 -20.00 -16.00 -7.03
C GLN A 28 -19.34 -17.02 -7.95
N GLU A 29 -18.01 -17.02 -8.05
CA GLU A 29 -17.24 -17.93 -8.91
C GLU A 29 -16.95 -19.27 -8.24
N SER A 30 -16.97 -19.31 -6.90
CA SER A 30 -16.73 -20.54 -6.15
C SER A 30 -17.84 -21.57 -6.38
N ARG A 31 -17.45 -22.85 -6.54
CA ARG A 31 -18.36 -24.01 -6.76
C ARG A 31 -19.47 -24.21 -5.69
N GLY A 32 -19.51 -23.40 -4.64
CA GLY A 32 -20.50 -23.46 -3.54
C GLY A 32 -21.20 -22.14 -3.21
N GLY A 33 -21.02 -21.07 -3.98
CA GLY A 33 -21.75 -19.79 -3.84
C GLY A 33 -21.50 -18.98 -2.56
N LYS A 34 -20.75 -19.51 -1.59
CA LYS A 34 -20.41 -18.85 -0.31
C LYS A 34 -19.02 -19.27 0.17
N LEU A 35 -18.22 -18.29 0.56
CA LEU A 35 -16.91 -18.53 1.16
C LEU A 35 -17.04 -18.74 2.68
N LYS A 36 -16.34 -19.76 3.19
CA LYS A 36 -16.31 -20.12 4.62
C LYS A 36 -15.18 -19.39 5.33
N LYS A 37 -15.48 -18.76 6.47
CA LYS A 37 -14.44 -18.14 7.32
C LYS A 37 -13.55 -19.22 7.94
N CYS A 38 -12.27 -18.94 8.10
CA CYS A 38 -11.40 -19.78 8.94
C CYS A 38 -11.91 -19.80 10.38
N THR A 39 -12.07 -20.99 10.95
CA THR A 39 -12.57 -21.16 12.32
C THR A 39 -11.60 -20.70 13.40
N GLY A 40 -10.30 -20.64 13.10
CA GLY A 40 -9.27 -20.19 14.05
C GLY A 40 -9.24 -18.67 14.20
N CYS A 41 -9.08 -17.94 13.10
CA CYS A 41 -8.92 -16.48 13.13
C CYS A 41 -10.16 -15.68 12.72
N SER A 42 -11.13 -16.28 12.02
CA SER A 42 -12.29 -15.59 11.41
C SER A 42 -11.97 -14.45 10.42
N VAL A 43 -10.71 -14.26 10.04
CA VAL A 43 -10.24 -13.17 9.15
C VAL A 43 -10.36 -13.55 7.67
N VAL A 44 -9.76 -14.68 7.29
CA VAL A 44 -9.72 -15.22 5.91
C VAL A 44 -10.95 -16.03 5.59
N ARG A 45 -11.28 -16.09 4.29
CA ARG A 45 -12.34 -16.93 3.77
C ARG A 45 -11.80 -17.88 2.71
N TYR A 46 -12.38 -19.06 2.62
CA TYR A 46 -11.99 -20.11 1.68
C TYR A 46 -13.22 -20.67 0.96
N CYS A 47 -13.07 -21.12 -0.29
CA CYS A 47 -14.13 -21.87 -0.99
C CYS A 47 -14.54 -23.13 -0.21
N GLY A 48 -13.57 -23.77 0.45
CA GLY A 48 -13.79 -24.96 1.26
C GLY A 48 -12.51 -25.44 1.95
N LYS A 49 -12.57 -26.64 2.52
CA LYS A 49 -11.47 -27.25 3.28
C LYS A 49 -10.19 -27.40 2.44
N GLU A 50 -10.32 -27.71 1.15
CA GLU A 50 -9.19 -27.86 0.23
C GLU A 50 -8.38 -26.56 0.11
N CYS A 51 -9.06 -25.43 -0.16
CA CYS A 51 -8.44 -24.11 -0.20
C CYS A 51 -7.84 -23.70 1.15
N GLN A 52 -8.50 -24.06 2.26
CA GLN A 52 -7.97 -23.79 3.60
C GLN A 52 -6.68 -24.58 3.87
N VAL A 53 -6.63 -25.86 3.53
CA VAL A 53 -5.43 -26.72 3.69
C VAL A 53 -4.31 -26.23 2.78
N ALA A 54 -4.62 -25.86 1.54
CA ALA A 54 -3.63 -25.36 0.60
C ALA A 54 -3.05 -23.99 1.01
N ALA A 55 -3.88 -23.12 1.61
CA ALA A 55 -3.40 -21.87 2.19
C ALA A 55 -2.64 -22.06 3.52
N TRP A 56 -2.85 -23.17 4.23
CA TRP A 56 -2.35 -23.38 5.59
C TRP A 56 -0.85 -23.15 5.79
N PRO A 57 0.07 -23.58 4.90
CA PRO A 57 1.50 -23.33 5.07
C PRO A 57 1.85 -21.85 5.28
N THR A 58 1.03 -20.94 4.76
CA THR A 58 1.25 -19.49 4.87
C THR A 58 0.24 -18.81 5.78
N HIS A 59 -1.00 -19.31 5.85
CA HIS A 59 -2.02 -18.81 6.75
C HIS A 59 -1.70 -19.11 8.22
N LYS A 60 -1.06 -20.25 8.54
CA LYS A 60 -0.82 -20.69 9.92
C LYS A 60 -0.12 -19.64 10.79
N TYR A 61 0.75 -18.82 10.22
CA TYR A 61 1.47 -17.78 10.94
C TYR A 61 0.53 -16.63 11.36
N MET A 62 -0.37 -16.21 10.47
CA MET A 62 -1.46 -15.29 10.82
C MET A 62 -2.49 -15.93 11.76
N CYS A 63 -2.85 -17.18 11.51
CA CYS A 63 -3.87 -17.88 12.28
C CYS A 63 -3.43 -18.12 13.74
N ARG A 64 -2.12 -18.26 13.97
CA ARG A 64 -1.50 -18.57 15.26
C ARG A 64 -0.85 -17.38 15.95
N LEU A 65 -1.04 -16.16 15.45
CA LEU A 65 -0.68 -14.95 16.20
C LEU A 65 -1.12 -15.09 17.65
N LYS A 66 -0.18 -14.85 18.58
CA LYS A 66 -0.41 -14.96 20.02
C LYS A 66 -1.51 -13.96 20.38
N SER A 67 -2.72 -14.50 20.54
CA SER A 67 -3.95 -13.86 20.07
C SER A 67 -4.55 -12.81 21.01
N LYS A 68 -3.81 -12.33 22.02
CA LYS A 68 -4.27 -11.31 22.95
C LYS A 68 -3.19 -10.27 23.29
N ASP A 69 -1.97 -10.69 23.60
CA ASP A 69 -0.94 -9.77 24.09
C ASP A 69 -0.45 -8.82 22.98
N ASP A 70 -0.14 -9.35 21.79
CA ASP A 70 0.24 -8.52 20.63
C ASP A 70 -0.93 -7.61 20.20
N ALA A 71 -2.16 -8.12 20.30
CA ALA A 71 -3.34 -7.34 19.97
C ALA A 71 -3.55 -6.18 20.95
N ALA A 72 -3.41 -6.44 22.25
CA ALA A 72 -3.50 -5.46 23.31
C ALA A 72 -2.41 -4.38 23.19
N GLN A 73 -1.18 -4.76 22.83
CA GLN A 73 -0.09 -3.81 22.56
C GLN A 73 -0.41 -2.85 21.40
N LEU A 74 -1.24 -3.28 20.45
CA LEU A 74 -1.71 -2.44 19.35
C LEU A 74 -3.06 -1.74 19.65
N GLY A 75 -3.63 -1.90 20.85
CA GLY A 75 -4.92 -1.31 21.24
C GLY A 75 -6.15 -2.04 20.68
N TYR A 76 -6.00 -3.30 20.26
CA TYR A 76 -7.07 -4.09 19.66
C TYR A 76 -7.39 -5.36 20.46
N PRO A 77 -8.66 -5.82 20.52
CA PRO A 77 -9.04 -6.99 21.30
C PRO A 77 -8.58 -8.33 20.69
N SER A 78 -8.17 -8.35 19.42
CA SER A 78 -7.74 -9.55 18.71
C SER A 78 -6.91 -9.25 17.46
N ALA A 79 -6.17 -10.25 16.98
CA ALA A 79 -5.53 -10.20 15.66
C ALA A 79 -6.52 -9.95 14.51
N ALA A 80 -7.77 -10.43 14.64
CA ALA A 80 -8.81 -10.22 13.65
C ALA A 80 -9.30 -8.77 13.59
N SER A 81 -9.38 -8.09 14.73
CA SER A 81 -9.68 -6.65 14.75
C SER A 81 -8.54 -5.82 14.16
N ILE A 82 -7.27 -6.20 14.39
CA ILE A 82 -6.13 -5.55 13.74
C ILE A 82 -6.20 -5.74 12.22
N ALA A 83 -6.47 -6.96 11.76
CA ALA A 83 -6.63 -7.27 10.34
C ALA A 83 -7.70 -6.39 9.69
N SER A 84 -8.85 -6.26 10.35
CA SER A 84 -9.95 -5.44 9.84
C SER A 84 -9.61 -3.96 9.85
N ALA A 85 -8.98 -3.47 10.92
CA ALA A 85 -8.54 -2.09 11.05
C ALA A 85 -7.50 -1.74 9.99
N LEU A 86 -6.47 -2.57 9.81
CA LEU A 86 -5.43 -2.33 8.80
C LEU A 86 -6.00 -2.36 7.39
N ARG A 87 -6.84 -3.34 7.06
CA ARG A 87 -7.50 -3.38 5.74
C ARG A 87 -8.31 -2.13 5.50
N TYR A 88 -9.04 -1.65 6.52
CA TYR A 88 -9.87 -0.46 6.38
C TYR A 88 -9.03 0.81 6.24
N TRP A 89 -8.02 0.99 7.09
CA TRP A 89 -7.05 2.09 7.02
C TRP A 89 -6.28 2.11 5.70
N ALA A 90 -5.79 0.96 5.23
CA ALA A 90 -5.08 0.86 3.95
C ALA A 90 -6.00 1.15 2.75
N THR A 91 -7.30 0.82 2.86
CA THR A 91 -8.31 1.18 1.85
C THR A 91 -8.59 2.68 1.85
N ILE A 92 -8.65 3.30 3.03
CA ILE A 92 -8.81 4.76 3.18
C ILE A 92 -7.63 5.48 2.51
N HIS A 93 -6.40 5.04 2.80
CA HIS A 93 -5.16 5.67 2.33
C HIS A 93 -4.58 5.07 1.06
N MET A 94 -5.37 4.30 0.31
CA MET A 94 -4.89 3.51 -0.83
C MET A 94 -4.15 4.35 -1.87
N TRP A 95 -4.64 5.55 -2.16
CA TRP A 95 -4.02 6.46 -3.13
C TRP A 95 -2.63 6.91 -2.65
N SER A 96 -2.51 7.35 -1.40
CA SER A 96 -1.24 7.79 -0.80
C SER A 96 -0.24 6.64 -0.70
N LEU A 97 -0.68 5.46 -0.23
CA LEU A 97 0.18 4.27 -0.11
C LEU A 97 0.72 3.80 -1.46
N ARG A 98 -0.14 3.79 -2.50
CA ARG A 98 0.28 3.50 -3.86
C ARG A 98 1.27 4.53 -4.37
N THR A 99 1.00 5.82 -4.16
CA THR A 99 1.87 6.91 -4.59
C THR A 99 3.24 6.81 -3.94
N ILE A 100 3.32 6.55 -2.63
CA ILE A 100 4.59 6.31 -1.92
C ILE A 100 5.33 5.11 -2.53
N THR A 101 4.62 4.03 -2.83
CA THR A 101 5.23 2.83 -3.45
C THR A 101 5.81 3.17 -4.82
N GLU A 102 5.06 3.91 -5.62
CA GLU A 102 5.45 4.32 -6.97
C GLU A 102 6.66 5.24 -6.96
N THR A 103 6.67 6.28 -6.11
CA THR A 103 7.81 7.20 -6.01
C THR A 103 9.09 6.49 -5.53
N ASN A 104 8.97 5.57 -4.58
CA ASN A 104 10.10 4.77 -4.12
C ASN A 104 10.64 3.83 -5.21
N ALA A 105 9.75 3.20 -5.98
CA ALA A 105 10.13 2.34 -7.09
C ALA A 105 10.79 3.13 -8.24
N HIS A 106 10.39 4.39 -8.46
CA HIS A 106 11.00 5.28 -9.45
C HIS A 106 12.25 6.02 -9.00
N GLY A 107 12.58 5.96 -7.70
CA GLY A 107 13.73 6.64 -7.14
C GLY A 107 15.06 6.12 -7.69
N ARG A 108 16.13 6.30 -6.90
CA ARG A 108 17.56 6.19 -7.26
C ARG A 108 18.00 5.11 -8.28
N ALA A 109 17.33 3.96 -8.34
CA ALA A 109 17.69 2.85 -9.24
C ALA A 109 16.65 2.56 -10.35
N GLY A 110 15.45 3.14 -10.26
CA GLY A 110 14.34 2.89 -11.17
C GLY A 110 13.64 1.54 -10.97
N VAL A 111 12.43 1.44 -11.54
CA VAL A 111 11.50 0.32 -11.34
C VAL A 111 12.13 -1.00 -11.76
N ASP A 112 12.69 -1.07 -12.97
CA ASP A 112 13.19 -2.33 -13.53
C ASP A 112 14.40 -2.88 -12.78
N TRP A 113 15.21 -2.01 -12.16
CA TRP A 113 16.30 -2.45 -11.30
C TRP A 113 15.77 -3.12 -10.03
N TYR A 114 14.79 -2.50 -9.35
CA TYR A 114 14.20 -3.07 -8.14
C TYR A 114 13.50 -4.40 -8.42
N LEU A 115 12.85 -4.54 -9.58
CA LEU A 115 12.23 -5.78 -10.01
C LEU A 115 13.27 -6.87 -10.26
N LYS A 116 14.32 -6.58 -11.03
CA LYS A 116 15.42 -7.52 -11.30
C LYS A 116 16.11 -7.99 -10.02
N ASN A 117 16.22 -7.10 -9.03
CA ASN A 117 16.86 -7.38 -7.75
C ASN A 117 15.87 -7.82 -6.66
N GLN A 118 14.65 -8.22 -7.00
CA GLN A 118 13.68 -8.83 -6.07
C GLN A 118 13.43 -8.00 -4.80
N HIS A 119 13.13 -6.71 -4.98
CA HIS A 119 12.75 -5.83 -3.87
C HIS A 119 11.22 -5.79 -3.66
N ALA A 120 10.83 -5.50 -2.42
CA ALA A 120 9.46 -5.19 -2.03
C ALA A 120 9.42 -3.84 -1.31
N MET A 121 8.27 -3.16 -1.39
CA MET A 121 8.02 -1.98 -0.58
C MET A 121 7.67 -2.41 0.85
N VAL A 122 8.36 -1.89 1.86
CA VAL A 122 8.06 -2.17 3.27
C VAL A 122 7.63 -0.86 3.92
N PHE A 123 6.42 -0.85 4.48
CA PHE A 123 5.87 0.20 5.30
C PHE A 123 5.96 -0.22 6.77
N VAL A 124 6.56 0.60 7.62
CA VAL A 124 6.64 0.37 9.07
C VAL A 124 5.55 1.15 9.76
N LEU A 125 4.68 0.44 10.49
CA LEU A 125 3.53 0.97 11.19
C LEU A 125 3.71 0.88 12.70
N SER A 126 3.12 1.85 13.40
CA SER A 126 2.97 1.86 14.86
C SER A 126 1.51 2.16 15.23
N PRO A 127 1.06 1.74 16.43
CA PRO A 127 -0.17 2.24 17.00
C PRO A 127 -0.11 3.75 17.14
N ARG A 128 -1.20 4.43 16.82
CA ARG A 128 -1.32 5.84 17.12
C ARG A 128 -1.93 6.03 18.50
N ASN A 129 -1.43 7.01 19.26
CA ASN A 129 -2.15 7.48 20.44
C ASN A 129 -3.55 7.98 20.01
N PRO A 130 -4.63 7.52 20.65
CA PRO A 130 -5.98 7.96 20.29
C PRO A 130 -6.08 9.49 20.38
N ASP A 131 -6.61 10.10 19.33
CA ASP A 131 -6.93 11.52 19.35
C ASP A 131 -8.11 11.72 20.32
N ALA A 132 -7.93 12.53 21.36
CA ALA A 132 -8.98 12.77 22.36
C ALA A 132 -10.26 13.33 21.72
N ALA A 133 -10.14 14.06 20.60
CA ALA A 133 -11.28 14.60 19.87
C ALA A 133 -11.98 13.54 18.98
N ASP A 134 -11.24 12.52 18.54
CA ASP A 134 -11.78 11.50 17.63
C ASP A 134 -11.05 10.14 17.76
N PRO A 135 -11.26 9.41 18.87
CA PRO A 135 -10.44 8.25 19.23
C PRO A 135 -10.66 7.03 18.31
N ASP A 136 -11.78 6.99 17.58
CA ASP A 136 -12.18 5.86 16.74
C ASP A 136 -11.96 6.13 15.24
N ASN A 137 -11.28 7.21 14.86
CA ASN A 137 -11.16 7.59 13.46
C ASN A 137 -10.34 6.56 12.66
N PRO A 138 -10.94 5.84 11.70
CA PRO A 138 -10.24 4.78 10.97
C PRO A 138 -9.14 5.32 10.04
N ALA A 139 -9.16 6.62 9.69
CA ALA A 139 -8.07 7.26 8.94
C ALA A 139 -6.84 7.52 9.82
N LYS A 140 -7.00 7.53 11.15
CA LYS A 140 -5.93 7.76 12.13
C LYS A 140 -5.53 6.49 12.90
N ALA A 141 -6.02 5.31 12.48
CA ALA A 141 -5.82 4.05 13.20
C ALA A 141 -4.34 3.66 13.41
N PHE A 142 -3.47 3.98 12.43
CA PHE A 142 -2.04 3.70 12.48
C PHE A 142 -1.25 4.93 12.09
N GLN A 143 -0.03 5.02 12.64
CA GLN A 143 1.00 5.94 12.19
C GLN A 143 1.94 5.20 11.25
N LEU A 144 2.25 5.84 10.12
CA LEU A 144 3.26 5.38 9.17
C LEU A 144 4.59 6.03 9.54
N GLU A 145 5.52 5.23 10.06
CA GLU A 145 6.82 5.71 10.54
C GLU A 145 7.85 5.77 9.41
N GLU A 146 7.92 4.69 8.63
CA GLU A 146 8.94 4.52 7.59
C GLU A 146 8.36 3.81 6.38
N GLY A 147 8.94 4.05 5.21
CA GLY A 147 8.60 3.38 3.97
C GLY A 147 9.81 3.30 3.06
N GLY A 148 10.10 2.14 2.47
CA GLY A 148 11.20 2.01 1.52
C GLY A 148 11.27 0.68 0.78
N MET A 149 12.10 0.65 -0.26
CA MET A 149 12.40 -0.55 -1.04
C MET A 149 13.41 -1.43 -0.29
N VAL A 150 13.05 -2.69 -0.05
CA VAL A 150 13.87 -3.65 0.72
C VAL A 150 14.03 -4.93 -0.10
N ARG A 151 15.27 -5.42 -0.20
CA ARG A 151 15.56 -6.67 -0.91
C ARG A 151 14.93 -7.84 -0.15
N LYS A 152 14.43 -8.84 -0.88
CA LYS A 152 13.80 -10.02 -0.27
C LYS A 152 14.67 -10.72 0.79
N ASP A 153 15.99 -10.69 0.62
CA ASP A 153 16.92 -11.41 1.50
C ASP A 153 17.25 -10.63 2.77
N ASP A 154 16.95 -9.33 2.80
CA ASP A 154 17.28 -8.45 3.93
C ASP A 154 16.26 -8.55 5.07
N ARG A 155 15.16 -9.30 4.88
CA ARG A 155 14.12 -9.53 5.89
C ARG A 155 13.64 -10.98 5.85
N ASP A 156 13.66 -11.65 7.00
CA ASP A 156 13.26 -13.06 7.10
C ASP A 156 11.79 -13.29 6.70
N PHE A 157 10.90 -12.34 7.02
CA PHE A 157 9.49 -12.43 6.63
C PHE A 157 9.29 -12.31 5.11
N LEU A 158 10.16 -11.57 4.40
CA LEU A 158 10.15 -11.51 2.93
C LEU A 158 10.72 -12.81 2.37
N ARG A 159 11.93 -13.19 2.80
CA ARG A 159 12.63 -14.40 2.33
C ARG A 159 11.75 -15.65 2.45
N SER A 160 11.13 -15.85 3.61
CA SER A 160 10.32 -17.04 3.90
C SER A 160 8.99 -17.12 3.14
N GLN A 161 8.52 -16.01 2.57
CA GLN A 161 7.22 -15.91 1.89
C GLN A 161 7.36 -15.57 0.40
N TRP A 162 8.59 -15.33 -0.07
CA TRP A 162 8.87 -14.71 -1.37
C TRP A 162 8.22 -15.45 -2.52
N ASP A 163 8.42 -16.77 -2.63
CA ASP A 163 7.90 -17.56 -3.76
C ASP A 163 6.39 -17.40 -3.93
N LEU A 164 5.64 -17.34 -2.81
CA LEU A 164 4.20 -17.17 -2.87
C LEU A 164 3.79 -15.71 -3.14
N ILE A 165 4.55 -14.74 -2.65
CA ILE A 165 4.36 -13.32 -2.95
C ILE A 165 4.59 -13.07 -4.45
N GLU A 166 5.72 -13.54 -4.98
CA GLU A 166 6.12 -13.43 -6.37
C GLU A 166 5.10 -14.11 -7.29
N LYS A 167 4.68 -15.34 -6.96
CA LYS A 167 3.59 -16.02 -7.70
C LYS A 167 2.30 -15.19 -7.70
N THR A 168 1.91 -14.60 -6.58
CA THR A 168 0.70 -13.77 -6.48
C THR A 168 0.81 -12.53 -7.35
N CYS A 169 1.93 -11.80 -7.24
CA CYS A 169 2.22 -10.61 -8.06
C CYS A 169 2.24 -10.95 -9.55
N LYS A 170 2.82 -12.09 -9.93
CA LYS A 170 2.83 -12.56 -11.32
C LYS A 170 1.41 -12.82 -11.84
N THR A 171 0.58 -13.56 -11.10
CA THR A 171 -0.81 -13.81 -11.50
C THR A 171 -1.61 -12.52 -11.67
N LEU A 172 -1.46 -11.57 -10.73
CA LEU A 172 -2.14 -10.27 -10.83
C LEU A 172 -1.64 -9.45 -12.03
N THR A 173 -0.32 -9.48 -12.29
CA THR A 173 0.31 -8.79 -13.43
C THR A 173 -0.21 -9.34 -14.75
N ASP A 174 -0.22 -10.65 -14.92
CA ASP A 174 -0.71 -11.31 -16.13
C ASP A 174 -2.21 -11.03 -16.34
N SER A 175 -3.01 -11.07 -15.26
CA SER A 175 -4.45 -10.74 -15.32
C SER A 175 -4.70 -9.28 -15.72
N MET A 176 -3.92 -8.34 -15.21
CA MET A 176 -4.08 -6.92 -15.54
C MET A 176 -3.64 -6.63 -16.97
N ARG A 177 -2.50 -7.18 -17.43
CA ARG A 177 -2.06 -7.04 -18.82
C ARG A 177 -3.11 -7.54 -19.83
N ALA A 178 -3.80 -8.63 -19.51
CA ALA A 178 -4.88 -9.15 -20.35
C ALA A 178 -6.12 -8.22 -20.44
N LYS A 179 -6.29 -7.30 -19.48
CA LYS A 179 -7.42 -6.36 -19.43
C LYS A 179 -7.11 -4.98 -19.99
N LEU A 180 -5.83 -4.62 -20.12
CA LEU A 180 -5.41 -3.31 -20.63
C LEU A 180 -5.69 -3.23 -22.13
N ALA A 181 -6.38 -2.16 -22.55
CA ALA A 181 -6.94 -2.03 -23.90
C ALA A 181 -5.85 -1.78 -24.94
N THR A 182 -4.91 -0.88 -24.64
CA THR A 182 -3.90 -0.44 -25.60
C THR A 182 -2.55 -1.08 -25.35
N GLU A 183 -1.75 -1.20 -26.42
CA GLU A 183 -0.37 -1.68 -26.30
C GLU A 183 0.50 -0.74 -25.47
N ALA A 184 0.31 0.57 -25.65
CA ALA A 184 1.00 1.59 -24.86
C ALA A 184 0.76 1.43 -23.35
N GLU A 185 -0.47 1.13 -22.92
CA GLU A 185 -0.77 0.87 -21.51
C GLU A 185 -0.16 -0.44 -21.01
N ARG A 186 -0.17 -1.50 -21.83
CA ARG A 186 0.47 -2.77 -21.48
C ARG A 186 1.98 -2.62 -21.28
N GLN A 187 2.61 -1.77 -22.08
CA GLN A 187 4.03 -1.45 -21.98
C GLN A 187 4.35 -0.52 -20.79
N ALA A 188 3.50 0.48 -20.55
CA ALA A 188 3.62 1.37 -19.41
C ALA A 188 3.41 0.63 -18.08
N PHE A 189 2.50 -0.34 -18.02
CA PHE A 189 2.29 -1.15 -16.82
C PHE A 189 3.47 -2.10 -16.57
N ALA A 190 4.20 -1.87 -15.49
CA ALA A 190 5.36 -2.69 -15.14
C ALA A 190 4.88 -4.01 -14.52
N VAL A 191 4.38 -3.98 -13.28
CA VAL A 191 3.96 -5.15 -12.50
C VAL A 191 3.01 -4.74 -11.37
N PHE A 192 2.43 -5.75 -10.69
CA PHE A 192 2.09 -5.60 -9.28
C PHE A 192 3.32 -5.77 -8.39
N LEU A 193 3.80 -4.67 -7.79
CA LEU A 193 4.95 -4.70 -6.89
C LEU A 193 4.50 -5.25 -5.52
N PRO A 194 5.26 -6.18 -4.91
CA PRO A 194 4.97 -6.64 -3.57
C PRO A 194 5.20 -5.53 -2.54
N ALA A 195 4.27 -5.42 -1.60
CA ALA A 195 4.38 -4.53 -0.46
C ALA A 195 4.10 -5.26 0.85
N ALA A 196 4.62 -4.75 1.96
CA ALA A 196 4.43 -5.31 3.29
C ALA A 196 4.19 -4.19 4.31
N PHE A 197 3.15 -4.31 5.15
CA PHE A 197 3.00 -3.52 6.37
C PHE A 197 3.60 -4.28 7.52
N HIS A 198 4.71 -3.80 8.08
CA HIS A 198 5.37 -4.34 9.26
C HIS A 198 4.99 -3.50 10.49
N PHE A 199 4.47 -4.13 11.54
CA PHE A 199 4.17 -3.44 12.79
C PHE A 199 5.38 -3.49 13.70
N LYS A 200 5.98 -2.33 13.96
CA LYS A 200 7.22 -2.20 14.75
C LYS A 200 7.10 -2.84 16.15
N THR A 201 5.93 -2.68 16.79
CA THR A 201 5.70 -3.12 18.18
C THR A 201 5.60 -4.64 18.31
N THR A 202 5.01 -5.32 17.33
CA THR A 202 4.63 -6.75 17.46
C THR A 202 5.32 -7.64 16.43
N GLY A 203 6.02 -7.06 15.45
CA GLY A 203 6.60 -7.80 14.33
C GLY A 203 5.57 -8.39 13.36
N LEU A 204 4.29 -8.04 13.50
CA LEU A 204 3.19 -8.45 12.62
C LEU A 204 3.47 -7.95 11.19
N VAL A 205 3.33 -8.79 10.17
CA VAL A 205 3.54 -8.34 8.78
C VAL A 205 2.39 -8.68 7.84
N SER A 206 1.77 -7.71 7.17
CA SER A 206 0.81 -8.01 6.09
C SER A 206 1.26 -7.64 4.71
N PHE A 207 1.19 -8.63 3.82
CA PHE A 207 1.48 -8.45 2.40
C PHE A 207 0.32 -7.84 1.63
N HIS A 208 0.67 -6.92 0.73
CA HIS A 208 -0.20 -6.20 -0.19
C HIS A 208 0.49 -6.13 -1.55
N GLN A 209 -0.23 -5.65 -2.56
CA GLN A 209 0.31 -5.48 -3.91
C GLN A 209 -0.18 -4.16 -4.48
N TYR A 210 0.72 -3.40 -5.10
CA TYR A 210 0.38 -2.15 -5.76
C TYR A 210 0.74 -2.19 -7.24
N PRO A 211 -0.16 -1.75 -8.15
CA PRO A 211 0.16 -1.68 -9.56
C PRO A 211 1.12 -0.52 -9.82
N ILE A 212 2.28 -0.83 -10.39
CA ILE A 212 3.32 0.13 -10.72
C ILE A 212 3.42 0.27 -12.23
N TYR A 213 3.57 1.51 -12.67
CA TYR A 213 3.76 1.89 -14.06
C TYR A 213 5.18 2.43 -14.23
N ARG A 214 5.73 2.38 -15.45
CA ARG A 214 6.95 3.09 -15.81
C ARG A 214 6.62 4.57 -16.04
N LEU A 215 7.60 5.45 -15.84
CA LEU A 215 7.45 6.87 -16.19
C LEU A 215 7.24 7.01 -17.69
N ARG A 216 6.53 8.07 -18.09
CA ARG A 216 6.21 8.36 -19.49
C ARG A 216 7.45 8.44 -20.37
N GLU A 217 8.51 9.06 -19.87
CA GLU A 217 9.79 9.20 -20.57
C GLU A 217 10.46 7.85 -20.87
N HIS A 218 10.17 6.82 -20.06
CA HIS A 218 10.72 5.48 -20.29
C HIS A 218 10.08 4.77 -21.48
N GLY A 219 8.90 5.23 -21.93
CA GLY A 219 8.14 4.59 -23.01
C GLY A 219 7.91 3.10 -22.71
N ALA A 220 8.32 2.26 -23.66
CA ALA A 220 8.26 0.80 -23.55
C ALA A 220 9.56 0.17 -22.98
N GLY A 221 10.63 0.96 -22.85
CA GLY A 221 11.94 0.50 -22.42
C GLY A 221 12.05 0.35 -20.90
N PRO A 222 13.01 -0.46 -20.42
CA PRO A 222 13.29 -0.56 -19.00
C PRO A 222 13.90 0.73 -18.43
N SER A 223 13.59 1.05 -17.17
CA SER A 223 14.00 2.29 -16.52
C SER A 223 15.52 2.50 -16.45
N TYR A 224 16.32 1.42 -16.41
CA TYR A 224 17.78 1.52 -16.31
C TYR A 224 18.46 1.94 -17.62
N GLU A 225 17.75 1.95 -18.75
CA GLU A 225 18.25 2.52 -20.01
C GLU A 225 18.22 4.05 -20.02
N HIS A 226 17.54 4.66 -19.03
CA HIS A 226 17.44 6.10 -18.86
C HIS A 226 18.44 6.53 -17.79
N ALA A 227 19.38 7.40 -18.14
CA ALA A 227 20.48 7.77 -17.26
C ALA A 227 19.98 8.45 -15.97
N HIS A 228 20.28 7.89 -14.80
CA HIS A 228 20.11 8.59 -13.51
C HIS A 228 21.34 9.49 -13.27
N ASN A 229 21.37 10.70 -13.85
CA ASN A 229 22.38 11.70 -13.48
C ASN A 229 21.95 12.46 -12.21
N GLU A 230 22.88 12.97 -11.40
CA GLU A 230 22.56 13.76 -10.19
C GLU A 230 21.75 15.03 -10.48
N GLU A 231 21.77 15.47 -11.75
CA GLU A 231 21.00 16.57 -12.32
C GLU A 231 19.54 16.18 -12.66
N ASN A 232 19.19 14.89 -12.66
CA ASN A 232 17.82 14.42 -12.90
C ASN A 232 16.95 14.77 -11.68
N CYS A 233 16.35 15.95 -11.80
CA CYS A 233 15.44 16.66 -10.90
C CYS A 233 14.33 15.79 -10.28
N HIS A 234 14.02 14.62 -10.86
CA HIS A 234 12.94 13.75 -10.41
C HIS A 234 13.17 13.16 -9.02
N CYS A 235 14.40 12.81 -8.60
CA CYS A 235 14.59 12.17 -7.29
C CYS A 235 14.12 13.06 -6.11
N ARG A 236 14.45 14.36 -6.13
CA ARG A 236 13.98 15.30 -5.10
C ARG A 236 12.47 15.47 -5.13
N LEU A 237 11.89 15.53 -6.33
CA LEU A 237 10.45 15.63 -6.52
C LEU A 237 9.71 14.39 -6.00
N LEU A 238 10.24 13.19 -6.28
CA LEU A 238 9.67 11.91 -5.83
C LEU A 238 9.77 11.75 -4.31
N ASP A 239 10.89 12.17 -3.70
CA ASP A 239 11.07 12.24 -2.25
C ASP A 239 10.01 13.16 -1.62
N ASP A 240 9.79 14.35 -2.19
CA ASP A 240 8.82 15.32 -1.67
C ASP A 240 7.37 14.81 -1.77
N ILE A 241 7.01 14.16 -2.88
CA ILE A 241 5.69 13.51 -3.01
C ILE A 241 5.49 12.43 -1.95
N ALA A 242 6.51 11.58 -1.73
CA ALA A 242 6.45 10.54 -0.70
C ALA A 242 6.25 11.16 0.69
N GLN A 243 7.02 12.20 1.01
CA GLN A 243 6.92 12.94 2.26
C GLN A 243 5.51 13.53 2.45
N MET A 244 4.98 14.23 1.45
CA MET A 244 3.62 14.80 1.51
C MET A 244 2.54 13.74 1.72
N CYS A 245 2.70 12.56 1.12
CA CYS A 245 1.78 11.44 1.31
C CYS A 245 1.86 10.87 2.74
N VAL A 246 3.08 10.72 3.30
CA VAL A 246 3.29 10.28 4.69
C VAL A 246 2.68 11.27 5.67
N GLU A 247 2.95 12.57 5.50
CA GLU A 247 2.38 13.65 6.31
C GLU A 247 0.85 13.64 6.25
N SER A 248 0.28 13.46 5.06
CA SER A 248 -1.17 13.36 4.88
C SER A 248 -1.76 12.17 5.65
N ILE A 249 -1.20 10.97 5.48
CA ILE A 249 -1.60 9.75 6.19
C ILE A 249 -1.55 9.99 7.70
N ASN A 250 -0.43 10.52 8.19
CA ASN A 250 -0.21 10.76 9.61
C ASN A 250 -1.05 11.91 10.17
N CYS A 251 -1.59 12.81 9.33
CA CYS A 251 -2.60 13.79 9.76
C CYS A 251 -4.04 13.25 9.68
N GLY A 252 -4.25 12.04 9.17
CA GLY A 252 -5.59 11.50 8.87
C GLY A 252 -6.25 12.17 7.66
N VAL A 253 -5.45 12.89 6.85
CA VAL A 253 -5.85 13.51 5.60
C VAL A 253 -5.87 12.44 4.52
N VAL A 254 -6.97 12.34 3.80
CA VAL A 254 -7.17 11.30 2.78
C VAL A 254 -7.11 11.93 1.40
N LEU A 255 -6.14 11.48 0.60
CA LEU A 255 -5.97 11.87 -0.78
C LEU A 255 -6.68 10.88 -1.70
N ARG A 256 -7.33 11.38 -2.76
CA ARG A 256 -8.02 10.53 -3.76
C ARG A 256 -7.90 11.11 -5.16
N ALA A 257 -7.90 10.22 -6.15
CA ALA A 257 -8.13 10.57 -7.55
C ALA A 257 -9.47 11.33 -7.71
N ARG A 258 -9.48 12.41 -8.48
CA ARG A 258 -10.65 13.28 -8.60
C ARG A 258 -11.70 12.62 -9.49
N GLY A 259 -12.81 12.19 -8.88
CA GLY A 259 -13.86 11.44 -9.58
C GLY A 259 -13.43 10.01 -9.97
N GLY A 260 -12.37 9.48 -9.34
CA GLY A 260 -11.76 8.21 -9.75
C GLY A 260 -10.81 8.33 -10.94
N ASP A 261 -10.61 9.53 -11.49
CA ASP A 261 -9.66 9.77 -12.57
C ASP A 261 -8.24 9.95 -12.02
N ASP A 262 -7.41 8.91 -12.19
CA ASP A 262 -5.99 8.89 -11.81
C ASP A 262 -5.14 9.85 -12.66
N ASN A 263 -5.71 10.48 -13.71
CA ASN A 263 -5.02 11.41 -14.61
C ASN A 263 -5.23 12.88 -14.25
N GLN A 264 -5.78 13.17 -13.07
CA GLN A 264 -5.92 14.53 -12.58
C GLN A 264 -4.65 14.93 -11.82
N PRO A 265 -4.05 16.11 -12.12
CA PRO A 265 -2.76 16.49 -11.56
C PRO A 265 -2.80 16.79 -10.07
N LEU A 266 -3.96 17.14 -9.53
CA LEU A 266 -4.13 17.46 -8.11
C LEU A 266 -5.11 16.49 -7.48
N PRO A 267 -4.74 15.80 -6.38
CA PRO A 267 -5.65 14.91 -5.70
C PRO A 267 -6.75 15.71 -4.98
N ASN A 268 -7.92 15.10 -4.86
CA ASN A 268 -8.94 15.57 -3.94
C ASN A 268 -8.50 15.30 -2.50
N VAL A 269 -8.81 16.24 -1.61
CA VAL A 269 -8.56 16.11 -0.18
C VAL A 269 -9.88 15.87 0.55
N CYS A 270 -9.91 14.86 1.40
CA CYS A 270 -11.02 14.63 2.31
C CYS A 270 -10.57 14.26 3.72
N PHE A 271 -11.47 14.45 4.67
CA PHE A 271 -11.33 13.95 6.03
C PHE A 271 -12.43 12.95 6.32
N HIS A 272 -12.08 11.87 7.03
CA HIS A 272 -13.08 10.96 7.56
C HIS A 272 -13.73 11.60 8.77
N SER A 273 -15.05 11.72 8.70
CA SER A 273 -15.88 12.23 9.80
C SER A 273 -16.98 11.23 10.12
N ARG A 274 -17.37 11.18 11.39
CA ARG A 274 -18.41 10.27 11.87
C ARG A 274 -19.79 10.81 11.48
N THR A 275 -20.59 9.99 10.82
CA THR A 275 -22.04 10.19 10.71
C THR A 275 -22.74 9.37 11.79
N LYS A 276 -24.08 9.48 11.88
CA LYS A 276 -24.87 8.69 12.83
C LYS A 276 -24.72 7.17 12.63
N LYS A 277 -24.31 6.70 11.44
CA LYS A 277 -24.31 5.27 11.08
C LYS A 277 -22.99 4.76 10.48
N SER A 278 -22.09 5.64 10.04
CA SER A 278 -20.90 5.27 9.26
C SER A 278 -19.78 6.31 9.36
N TRP A 279 -18.58 5.91 8.95
CA TRP A 279 -17.49 6.83 8.65
C TRP A 279 -17.54 7.23 7.19
N GLU A 280 -17.54 8.53 6.91
CA GLU A 280 -17.62 9.06 5.54
C GLU A 280 -16.50 10.06 5.26
N CYS A 281 -15.89 9.92 4.08
CA CYS A 281 -14.92 10.85 3.52
C CYS A 281 -15.66 12.11 3.05
N ARG A 282 -15.57 13.18 3.85
CA ARG A 282 -16.10 14.50 3.49
C ARG A 282 -15.07 15.27 2.69
N ARG A 283 -15.38 15.50 1.42
CA ARG A 283 -14.55 16.32 0.53
C ARG A 283 -14.48 17.74 1.06
N LEU A 284 -13.27 18.31 1.06
CA LEU A 284 -13.07 19.73 1.32
C LEU A 284 -12.93 20.51 0.02
N ASN A 285 -13.30 21.79 0.07
CA ASN A 285 -12.91 22.75 -0.96
C ASN A 285 -11.44 23.13 -0.74
N TRP A 286 -10.55 22.19 -1.04
CA TRP A 286 -9.12 22.32 -0.80
C TRP A 286 -8.44 23.10 -1.93
N GLU A 287 -7.79 24.20 -1.58
CA GLU A 287 -7.12 25.09 -2.53
C GLU A 287 -5.60 24.85 -2.49
N TRP A 288 -5.13 23.89 -3.28
CA TRP A 288 -3.71 23.51 -3.33
C TRP A 288 -2.77 24.69 -3.56
N ASP A 289 -3.16 25.66 -4.39
CA ASP A 289 -2.35 26.85 -4.70
C ASP A 289 -2.18 27.82 -3.53
N LYS A 290 -2.91 27.65 -2.44
CA LYS A 290 -2.76 28.45 -1.21
C LYS A 290 -1.98 27.73 -0.11
N VAL A 291 -1.63 26.45 -0.31
CA VAL A 291 -0.97 25.65 0.73
C VAL A 291 0.51 26.00 0.82
N GLY A 292 0.95 26.51 1.97
CA GLY A 292 2.36 26.74 2.27
C GLY A 292 3.00 27.92 1.55
N VAL A 293 2.24 28.70 0.77
CA VAL A 293 2.77 29.83 -0.04
C VAL A 293 3.17 31.07 0.76
N HIS A 294 2.93 31.06 2.08
CA HIS A 294 3.27 32.15 2.98
C HIS A 294 4.63 31.98 3.67
N ALA A 295 5.34 30.87 3.42
CA ALA A 295 6.66 30.58 3.96
C ALA A 295 7.55 29.95 2.88
N PRO A 296 8.88 30.03 2.99
CA PRO A 296 9.76 29.28 2.09
C PRO A 296 9.43 27.79 2.10
N SER A 297 9.50 27.15 0.93
CA SER A 297 9.27 25.70 0.85
C SER A 297 10.32 24.95 1.66
N HIS A 298 9.85 24.01 2.49
CA HIS A 298 10.69 23.11 3.28
C HIS A 298 10.98 21.79 2.54
N PHE A 299 10.45 21.63 1.33
CA PHE A 299 10.65 20.45 0.48
C PHE A 299 12.00 20.50 -0.24
N ARG A 300 12.57 19.33 -0.53
CA ARG A 300 13.91 19.18 -1.11
C ARG A 300 14.03 19.76 -2.52
N SER A 301 12.95 19.75 -3.28
CA SER A 301 12.87 20.40 -4.60
C SER A 301 12.77 21.92 -4.51
N GLY A 302 12.46 22.49 -3.34
CA GLY A 302 12.15 23.92 -3.17
C GLY A 302 10.80 24.34 -3.75
N LEU A 303 10.01 23.41 -4.29
CA LEU A 303 8.71 23.69 -4.89
C LEU A 303 7.60 23.69 -3.83
N TYR A 304 6.47 24.34 -4.14
CA TYR A 304 5.28 24.30 -3.29
C TYR A 304 4.41 23.07 -3.58
N PRO A 305 3.56 22.62 -2.63
CA PRO A 305 2.73 21.42 -2.75
C PRO A 305 1.98 21.23 -4.08
N ALA A 306 1.32 22.28 -4.59
CA ALA A 306 0.56 22.20 -5.83
C ALA A 306 1.45 21.91 -7.04
N GLU A 307 2.60 22.57 -7.10
CA GLU A 307 3.56 22.42 -8.20
C GLU A 307 4.26 21.06 -8.14
N ILE A 308 4.56 20.57 -6.93
CA ILE A 308 5.10 19.22 -6.70
C ILE A 308 4.16 18.17 -7.32
N TYR A 309 2.87 18.19 -7.01
CA TYR A 309 1.90 17.26 -7.60
C TYR A 309 1.74 17.40 -9.11
N ARG A 310 1.68 18.64 -9.63
CA ARG A 310 1.56 18.89 -11.08
C ARG A 310 2.75 18.32 -11.85
N ARG A 311 3.97 18.56 -11.39
CA ARG A 311 5.18 18.03 -12.03
C ARG A 311 5.26 16.52 -11.91
N TYR A 312 4.96 15.96 -10.74
CA TYR A 312 4.91 14.51 -10.56
C TYR A 312 3.95 13.87 -11.55
N HIS A 313 2.75 14.43 -11.69
CA HIS A 313 1.74 13.93 -12.62
C HIS A 313 2.19 13.96 -14.09
N GLN A 314 2.98 14.96 -14.50
CA GLN A 314 3.54 15.02 -15.86
C GLN A 314 4.49 13.85 -16.17
N LEU A 315 5.14 13.28 -15.14
CA LEU A 315 5.99 12.10 -15.29
C LEU A 315 5.18 10.82 -15.52
N LEU A 316 3.91 10.79 -15.08
CA LEU A 316 3.10 9.58 -15.11
C LEU A 316 2.54 9.31 -16.52
N PRO A 317 2.45 8.04 -16.91
CA PRO A 317 1.72 7.66 -18.11
C PRO A 317 0.22 7.85 -17.90
N HIS A 318 -0.50 8.05 -18.99
CA HIS A 318 -1.96 8.11 -18.94
C HIS A 318 -2.54 6.73 -18.60
N ARG A 319 -3.53 6.70 -17.71
CA ARG A 319 -4.14 5.48 -17.17
C ARG A 319 -5.64 5.47 -17.51
N THR A 320 -6.10 4.53 -18.33
CA THR A 320 -7.53 4.49 -18.71
C THR A 320 -8.33 3.35 -18.08
N TYR A 321 -7.72 2.58 -17.17
CA TYR A 321 -8.46 1.53 -16.45
C TYR A 321 -9.48 2.15 -15.47
N LYS A 322 -10.64 1.51 -15.36
CA LYS A 322 -11.72 1.86 -14.42
C LYS A 322 -11.76 0.91 -13.23
#